data_AF-A0A2Z2MVB5-F1
#
_entry.id   AF-A0A2Z2MVB5-F1
#
_cell.length_a   1.000
_cell.length_b   1.000
_cell.length_c   1.000
_cell.angle_alpha   90.00
_cell.angle_beta   90.00
_cell.angle_gamma   90.00
#
_symmetry.space_group_name_H-M   'P 1'
#
loop_
_entity.id
_entity.type
_entity.pdbx_description
1 polymer ?
#
loop_
_entity_poly.entity_id
_entity_poly.type
_entity_poly.pdbx_seq_one_letter_code
_entity_poly.pdbx_strand_id
1 'polypeptide(L)'
;MLIDDMEHHDAVKIMITNMIALEATVGLLRGESPDEIKSRLVKFSRFFSKNVREYAKNLFTPLDPPGLIVIREIHERYGTEGLRAAVLHVVLDYIEQLYLRGYDKERIAEALISGKKERIKYLLEEAGLEDCIYDHLDEILGDIKASKSPSKALTKDLEQHREIVRALSENGVKAIVVEGKPYSLVTGVRKVKSLLRKKGMVAVGLVYGDGVFKEKSIGGLSTGIFHNEYIGDVTLSEIASRGMEIALKTSRDGKKTLYLYRKRWIKSLEELL
;
A
#
# COMPACT_ATOMS: atom_id res chain seq x y z
N MET A 1 -26.50 2.90 -14.20
CA MET A 1 -26.29 1.86 -13.17
C MET A 1 -25.34 0.81 -13.74
N LEU A 2 -24.09 1.23 -14.04
CA LEU A 2 -23.02 0.41 -14.63
C LEU A 2 -21.75 0.69 -13.83
N ILE A 3 -21.52 1.97 -13.50
CA ILE A 3 -20.37 2.49 -12.74
C ILE A 3 -20.30 2.01 -11.26
N ASP A 4 -21.38 1.46 -10.70
CA ASP A 4 -21.46 1.04 -9.29
C ASP A 4 -21.40 -0.49 -9.10
N ASP A 5 -21.13 -1.24 -10.17
CA ASP A 5 -21.10 -2.71 -10.11
C ASP A 5 -19.74 -3.21 -9.56
N MET A 6 -19.75 -4.28 -8.77
CA MET A 6 -18.55 -4.83 -8.10
C MET A 6 -17.41 -5.16 -9.08
N GLU A 7 -17.73 -5.36 -10.36
CA GLU A 7 -16.79 -5.58 -11.46
C GLU A 7 -15.89 -4.36 -11.78
N HIS A 8 -16.33 -3.14 -11.45
CA HIS A 8 -15.55 -1.90 -11.66
C HIS A 8 -14.38 -1.79 -10.69
N HIS A 9 -14.53 -2.21 -9.42
CA HIS A 9 -13.41 -2.21 -8.46
C HIS A 9 -12.28 -3.17 -8.88
N ASP A 10 -12.58 -4.27 -9.56
CA ASP A 10 -11.58 -5.18 -10.11
C ASP A 10 -10.86 -4.56 -11.33
N ALA A 11 -11.55 -3.74 -12.13
CA ALA A 11 -10.93 -2.92 -13.19
C ALA A 11 -9.96 -1.87 -12.62
N VAL A 12 -10.36 -1.15 -11.57
CA VAL A 12 -9.53 -0.19 -10.82
C VAL A 12 -8.24 -0.84 -10.35
N LYS A 13 -8.37 -2.00 -9.72
CA LYS A 13 -7.23 -2.73 -9.18
C LYS A 13 -6.31 -3.21 -10.30
N ILE A 14 -6.83 -3.69 -11.42
CA ILE A 14 -5.98 -4.25 -12.47
C ILE A 14 -5.19 -3.19 -13.23
N MET A 15 -5.78 -2.03 -13.51
CA MET A 15 -5.12 -0.91 -14.19
C MET A 15 -3.96 -0.36 -13.36
N ILE A 16 -4.12 -0.26 -12.04
CA ILE A 16 -3.09 0.28 -11.16
C ILE A 16 -2.04 -0.78 -10.79
N THR A 17 -2.43 -2.06 -10.68
CA THR A 17 -1.51 -3.11 -10.17
C THR A 17 -0.81 -3.94 -11.23
N ASN A 18 -1.34 -4.05 -12.45
CA ASN A 18 -0.74 -4.81 -13.54
C ASN A 18 -0.16 -3.87 -14.62
N MET A 19 1.16 -3.91 -14.80
CA MET A 19 1.86 -3.05 -15.76
C MET A 19 1.43 -3.27 -17.21
N ILE A 20 1.13 -4.52 -17.59
CA ILE A 20 0.72 -4.82 -18.97
C ILE A 20 -0.70 -4.29 -19.24
N ALA A 21 -1.60 -4.39 -18.25
CA ALA A 21 -2.95 -3.82 -18.35
C ALA A 21 -2.93 -2.29 -18.36
N LEU A 22 -2.07 -1.69 -17.55
CA LEU A 22 -1.81 -0.25 -17.55
C LEU A 22 -1.41 0.24 -18.95
N GLU A 23 -0.34 -0.33 -19.51
CA GLU A 23 0.17 0.07 -20.83
C GLU A 23 -0.83 -0.21 -21.96
N ALA A 24 -1.64 -1.27 -21.82
CA ALA A 24 -2.72 -1.53 -22.76
C ALA A 24 -3.78 -0.42 -22.72
N THR A 25 -4.16 0.03 -21.52
CA THR A 25 -5.13 1.11 -21.34
C THR A 25 -4.59 2.44 -21.86
N VAL A 26 -3.32 2.73 -21.61
CA VAL A 26 -2.65 3.93 -22.14
C VAL A 26 -2.58 3.91 -23.66
N GLY A 27 -2.27 2.77 -24.27
CA GLY A 27 -2.31 2.63 -25.73
C GLY A 27 -3.69 2.98 -26.30
N LEU A 28 -4.77 2.51 -25.66
CA LEU A 28 -6.14 2.85 -26.08
C LEU A 28 -6.45 4.35 -25.88
N LEU A 29 -5.98 4.97 -24.78
CA LEU A 29 -6.13 6.42 -24.56
C LEU A 29 -5.43 7.25 -25.64
N ARG A 30 -4.29 6.78 -26.14
CA ARG A 30 -3.53 7.39 -27.25
C ARG A 30 -4.17 7.16 -28.62
N GLY A 31 -5.26 6.38 -28.69
CA GLY A 31 -5.95 6.03 -29.93
C GLY A 31 -5.24 4.95 -30.74
N GLU A 32 -4.32 4.18 -30.14
CA GLU A 32 -3.69 3.05 -30.80
C GLU A 32 -4.69 1.90 -30.97
N SER A 33 -4.55 1.14 -32.05
CA SER A 33 -5.39 -0.05 -32.26
C SER A 33 -4.99 -1.19 -31.30
N PRO A 34 -5.95 -2.07 -30.90
CA PRO A 34 -5.64 -3.23 -30.06
C PRO A 34 -4.49 -4.11 -30.60
N ASP A 35 -4.38 -4.25 -31.91
CA ASP A 35 -3.32 -5.04 -32.56
C ASP A 35 -1.94 -4.40 -32.42
N GLU A 36 -1.85 -3.07 -32.57
CA GLU A 36 -0.60 -2.32 -32.39
C GLU A 36 -0.10 -2.42 -30.95
N ILE A 37 -1.02 -2.18 -30.00
CA ILE A 37 -0.77 -2.28 -28.57
C ILE A 37 -0.29 -3.69 -28.23
N LYS A 38 -1.00 -4.72 -28.69
CA LYS A 38 -0.66 -6.12 -28.44
C LYS A 38 0.71 -6.47 -29.03
N SER A 39 0.97 -6.10 -30.27
CA SER A 39 2.25 -6.36 -30.94
C SER A 39 3.42 -5.72 -30.18
N ARG A 40 3.26 -4.47 -29.74
CA ARG A 40 4.25 -3.74 -28.93
C ARG A 40 4.48 -4.44 -27.59
N LEU A 41 3.43 -4.74 -26.84
CA LEU A 41 3.53 -5.35 -25.52
C LEU A 41 4.07 -6.79 -25.58
N VAL A 42 3.73 -7.56 -26.60
CA VAL A 42 4.34 -8.88 -26.84
C VAL A 42 5.84 -8.76 -27.08
N LYS A 43 6.30 -7.78 -27.88
CA LYS A 43 7.73 -7.53 -28.10
C LYS A 43 8.45 -7.16 -26.79
N PHE A 44 7.92 -6.21 -26.02
CA PHE A 44 8.49 -5.81 -24.74
C PHE A 44 8.46 -6.92 -23.69
N SER A 45 7.41 -7.74 -23.68
CA SER A 45 7.26 -8.82 -22.69
C SER A 45 8.40 -9.84 -22.74
N ARG A 46 9.14 -9.95 -23.87
CA ARG A 46 10.27 -10.89 -24.05
C ARG A 46 11.36 -10.75 -22.98
N PHE A 47 11.52 -9.55 -22.42
CA PHE A 47 12.50 -9.24 -21.37
C PHE A 47 12.00 -9.56 -19.95
N PHE A 48 10.78 -10.06 -19.80
CA PHE A 48 10.13 -10.34 -18.51
C PHE A 48 9.83 -11.84 -18.33
N SER A 49 9.32 -12.19 -17.15
CA SER A 49 9.02 -13.58 -16.78
C SER A 49 7.96 -14.22 -17.69
N LYS A 50 7.92 -15.56 -17.72
CA LYS A 50 7.00 -16.35 -18.57
C LYS A 50 5.53 -15.90 -18.40
N ASN A 51 5.09 -15.65 -17.18
CA ASN A 51 3.71 -15.23 -16.88
C ASN A 51 3.37 -13.87 -17.53
N VAL A 52 4.31 -12.92 -17.56
CA VAL A 52 4.12 -11.61 -18.21
C VAL A 52 4.01 -11.79 -19.74
N ARG A 53 4.79 -12.69 -20.32
CA ARG A 53 4.75 -13.01 -21.75
C ARG A 53 3.44 -13.67 -22.17
N GLU A 54 2.96 -14.61 -21.38
CA GLU A 54 1.66 -15.27 -21.61
C GLU A 54 0.52 -14.26 -21.50
N TYR A 55 0.56 -13.40 -20.49
CA TYR A 55 -0.41 -12.33 -20.34
C TYR A 55 -0.44 -11.40 -21.57
N ALA A 56 0.72 -10.90 -22.02
CA ALA A 56 0.80 -10.01 -23.18
C ALA A 56 0.27 -10.67 -24.48
N LYS A 57 0.47 -11.98 -24.66
CA LYS A 57 -0.06 -12.73 -25.81
C LYS A 57 -1.58 -12.88 -25.77
N ASN A 58 -2.16 -12.93 -24.58
CA ASN A 58 -3.60 -13.11 -24.38
C ASN A 58 -4.37 -11.78 -24.35
N LEU A 59 -3.68 -10.63 -24.43
CA LEU A 59 -4.32 -9.32 -24.52
C LEU A 59 -5.35 -9.24 -25.64
N PHE A 60 -6.46 -8.56 -25.36
CA PHE A 60 -7.58 -8.33 -26.26
C PHE A 60 -8.22 -9.63 -26.75
N THR A 61 -8.37 -10.59 -25.84
CA THR A 61 -9.06 -11.86 -26.11
C THR A 61 -10.08 -12.14 -25.01
N PRO A 62 -10.95 -13.15 -25.16
CA PRO A 62 -11.84 -13.58 -24.08
C PRO A 62 -11.11 -14.10 -22.82
N LEU A 63 -9.79 -14.30 -22.89
CA LEU A 63 -8.95 -14.72 -21.76
C LEU A 63 -8.39 -13.54 -20.97
N ASP A 64 -8.71 -12.31 -21.36
CA ASP A 64 -8.36 -11.12 -20.57
C ASP A 64 -8.97 -11.23 -19.17
N PRO A 65 -8.28 -10.72 -18.14
CA PRO A 65 -8.91 -10.62 -16.84
C PRO A 65 -10.11 -9.67 -16.91
N PRO A 66 -11.15 -9.87 -16.07
CA PRO A 66 -12.41 -9.12 -16.15
C PRO A 66 -12.23 -7.61 -16.25
N GLY A 67 -11.30 -7.04 -15.46
CA GLY A 67 -11.03 -5.61 -15.47
C GLY A 67 -10.56 -5.04 -16.82
N LEU A 68 -9.80 -5.80 -17.62
CA LEU A 68 -9.35 -5.34 -18.94
C LEU A 68 -10.44 -5.52 -20.01
N ILE A 69 -11.31 -6.52 -19.85
CA ILE A 69 -12.50 -6.70 -20.71
C ILE A 69 -13.40 -5.46 -20.59
N VAL A 70 -13.69 -5.03 -19.36
CA VAL A 70 -14.51 -3.82 -19.09
C VAL A 70 -13.88 -2.58 -19.73
N ILE A 71 -12.57 -2.39 -19.63
CA ILE A 71 -11.88 -1.25 -20.24
C ILE A 71 -11.98 -1.27 -21.77
N ARG A 72 -11.82 -2.44 -22.40
CA ARG A 72 -12.02 -2.58 -23.84
C ARG A 72 -13.46 -2.23 -24.23
N GLU A 73 -14.45 -2.75 -23.51
CA GLU A 73 -15.87 -2.47 -23.78
C GLU A 73 -16.21 -0.99 -23.63
N ILE A 74 -15.65 -0.31 -22.63
CA ILE A 74 -15.80 1.14 -22.45
C ILE A 74 -15.23 1.88 -23.66
N HIS A 75 -14.02 1.52 -24.09
CA HIS A 75 -13.38 2.12 -25.26
C HIS A 75 -14.19 1.89 -26.53
N GLU A 76 -14.66 0.66 -26.78
CA GLU A 76 -15.45 0.31 -27.96
C GLU A 76 -16.78 1.07 -28.02
N ARG A 77 -17.42 1.31 -26.87
CA ARG A 77 -18.74 1.98 -26.82
C ARG A 77 -18.65 3.50 -26.76
N TYR A 78 -17.65 4.03 -26.06
CA TYR A 78 -17.58 5.44 -25.66
C TYR A 78 -16.27 6.13 -26.07
N GLY A 79 -15.36 5.42 -26.74
CA GLY A 79 -14.09 5.94 -27.21
C GLY A 79 -13.14 6.38 -26.09
N THR A 80 -12.25 7.30 -26.43
CA THR A 80 -11.26 7.89 -25.51
C THR A 80 -11.91 8.66 -24.37
N GLU A 81 -13.03 9.35 -24.60
CA GLU A 81 -13.78 10.05 -23.55
C GLU A 81 -14.32 9.09 -22.49
N GLY A 82 -14.85 7.93 -22.91
CA GLY A 82 -15.25 6.88 -21.98
C GLY A 82 -14.09 6.38 -21.13
N LEU A 83 -12.92 6.20 -21.73
CA LEU A 83 -11.72 5.81 -21.00
C LEU A 83 -11.24 6.88 -20.03
N ARG A 84 -11.30 8.16 -20.40
CA ARG A 84 -11.00 9.29 -19.49
C ARG A 84 -11.94 9.27 -18.28
N ALA A 85 -13.24 9.08 -18.51
CA ALA A 85 -14.21 8.95 -17.42
C ALA A 85 -13.93 7.73 -16.53
N ALA A 86 -13.54 6.59 -17.12
CA ALA A 86 -13.14 5.41 -16.36
C ALA A 86 -11.88 5.67 -15.50
N VAL A 87 -10.86 6.33 -16.05
CA VAL A 87 -9.66 6.75 -15.30
C VAL A 87 -10.03 7.70 -14.16
N LEU A 88 -10.88 8.70 -14.43
CA LEU A 88 -11.35 9.63 -13.40
C LEU A 88 -12.03 8.87 -12.25
N HIS A 89 -12.96 7.97 -12.58
CA HIS A 89 -13.65 7.14 -11.61
C HIS A 89 -12.68 6.29 -10.78
N VAL A 90 -11.68 5.68 -11.42
CA VAL A 90 -10.62 4.90 -10.77
C VAL A 90 -9.85 5.72 -9.73
N VAL A 91 -9.53 6.96 -10.07
CA VAL A 91 -8.79 7.85 -9.18
C VAL A 91 -9.68 8.36 -8.04
N LEU A 92 -10.93 8.68 -8.31
CA LEU A 92 -11.90 9.10 -7.29
C LEU A 92 -12.17 7.98 -6.26
N ASP A 93 -12.39 6.73 -6.70
CA ASP A 93 -12.53 5.57 -5.78
C ASP A 93 -11.26 5.38 -4.95
N TYR A 94 -10.09 5.56 -5.55
CA TYR A 94 -8.83 5.46 -4.82
C TYR A 94 -8.68 6.58 -3.76
N ILE A 95 -9.04 7.82 -4.09
CA ILE A 95 -9.07 8.95 -3.14
C ILE A 95 -10.06 8.65 -2.00
N GLU A 96 -11.27 8.19 -2.33
CA GLU A 96 -12.28 7.76 -1.34
C GLU A 96 -11.70 6.69 -0.41
N GLN A 97 -11.07 5.65 -0.95
CA GLN A 97 -10.46 4.59 -0.13
C GLN A 97 -9.34 5.10 0.77
N LEU A 98 -8.55 6.09 0.34
CA LEU A 98 -7.50 6.69 1.19
C LEU A 98 -8.12 7.53 2.31
N TYR A 99 -9.13 8.33 1.98
CA TYR A 99 -9.89 9.11 2.96
C TYR A 99 -10.53 8.19 4.01
N LEU A 100 -11.20 7.12 3.58
CA LEU A 100 -11.78 6.08 4.45
C LEU A 100 -10.72 5.30 5.25
N ARG A 101 -9.44 5.39 4.89
CA ARG A 101 -8.33 4.85 5.69
C ARG A 101 -7.75 5.87 6.68
N GLY A 102 -8.36 7.05 6.77
CA GLY A 102 -7.98 8.12 7.67
C GLY A 102 -6.77 8.93 7.22
N TYR A 103 -6.48 8.96 5.91
CA TYR A 103 -5.45 9.84 5.35
C TYR A 103 -6.00 11.27 5.30
N ASP A 104 -5.14 12.24 5.62
CA ASP A 104 -5.41 13.67 5.43
C ASP A 104 -5.13 14.08 3.97
N LYS A 105 -5.46 15.33 3.63
CA LYS A 105 -5.33 15.86 2.27
C LYS A 105 -3.90 15.75 1.76
N GLU A 106 -2.94 16.16 2.58
CA GLU A 106 -1.53 16.19 2.23
C GLU A 106 -1.03 14.78 1.92
N ARG A 107 -1.38 13.79 2.74
CA ARG A 107 -0.99 12.39 2.49
C ARG A 107 -1.74 11.75 1.33
N ILE A 108 -2.95 12.22 1.01
CA ILE A 108 -3.67 11.80 -0.20
C ILE A 108 -2.96 12.35 -1.43
N ALA A 109 -2.64 13.65 -1.45
CA ALA A 109 -1.89 14.29 -2.53
C ALA A 109 -0.53 13.60 -2.72
N GLU A 110 0.22 13.38 -1.65
CA GLU A 110 1.48 12.61 -1.68
C GLU A 110 1.28 11.20 -2.22
N ALA A 111 0.19 10.52 -1.87
CA ALA A 111 -0.09 9.15 -2.31
C ALA A 111 -0.54 9.04 -3.77
N LEU A 112 -0.98 10.16 -4.38
CA LEU A 112 -1.23 10.27 -5.82
C LEU A 112 0.08 10.45 -6.61
N ILE A 113 1.07 11.14 -6.02
CA ILE A 113 2.35 11.48 -6.70
C ILE A 113 3.53 10.56 -6.37
N SER A 114 3.52 9.81 -5.25
CA SER A 114 4.74 9.16 -4.74
C SER A 114 4.81 7.62 -4.88
N GLY A 115 6.01 7.15 -5.24
CA GLY A 115 6.49 5.78 -5.01
C GLY A 115 5.84 4.69 -5.85
N LYS A 116 5.40 3.58 -5.20
CA LYS A 116 4.79 2.39 -5.85
C LYS A 116 3.50 2.68 -6.65
N LYS A 117 3.06 3.94 -6.73
CA LYS A 117 1.82 4.41 -7.36
C LYS A 117 2.04 5.50 -8.42
N GLU A 118 3.27 5.66 -8.92
CA GLU A 118 3.57 6.40 -10.17
C GLU A 118 2.61 6.08 -11.32
N ARG A 119 2.00 4.89 -11.31
CA ARG A 119 1.00 4.45 -12.27
C ARG A 119 -0.30 5.26 -12.26
N ILE A 120 -0.71 5.79 -11.10
CA ILE A 120 -1.90 6.64 -11.01
C ILE A 120 -1.61 8.00 -11.66
N LYS A 121 -0.47 8.60 -11.31
CA LYS A 121 0.03 9.82 -11.94
C LYS A 121 0.13 9.64 -13.46
N TYR A 122 0.77 8.57 -13.91
CA TYR A 122 0.89 8.26 -15.33
C TYR A 122 -0.47 8.08 -16.03
N LEU A 123 -1.44 7.39 -15.41
CA LEU A 123 -2.79 7.30 -15.96
C LEU A 123 -3.47 8.66 -16.09
N LEU A 124 -3.30 9.54 -15.09
CA LEU A 124 -3.87 10.88 -15.09
C LEU A 124 -3.22 11.77 -16.16
N GLU A 125 -1.90 11.71 -16.29
CA GLU A 125 -1.15 12.40 -17.36
C GLU A 125 -1.65 11.97 -18.75
N GLU A 126 -1.73 10.67 -19.00
CA GLU A 126 -2.16 10.11 -20.29
C GLU A 126 -3.64 10.39 -20.57
N ALA A 127 -4.47 10.49 -19.54
CA ALA A 127 -5.87 10.89 -19.66
C ALA A 127 -6.06 12.41 -19.84
N GLY A 128 -5.04 13.23 -19.58
CA GLY A 128 -5.15 14.70 -19.54
C GLY A 128 -5.96 15.20 -18.34
N LEU A 129 -5.92 14.47 -17.22
CA LEU A 129 -6.72 14.71 -16.01
C LEU A 129 -5.84 15.05 -14.79
N GLU A 130 -4.52 15.17 -14.96
CA GLU A 130 -3.59 15.44 -13.87
C GLU A 130 -4.00 16.70 -13.09
N ASP A 131 -4.08 17.84 -13.76
CA ASP A 131 -4.44 19.13 -13.14
C ASP A 131 -5.86 19.10 -12.54
N CYS A 132 -6.81 18.45 -13.24
CA CYS A 132 -8.20 18.34 -12.79
C CYS A 132 -8.34 17.67 -11.41
N ILE A 133 -7.57 16.62 -11.14
CA ILE A 133 -7.63 15.96 -9.83
C ILE A 133 -6.94 16.79 -8.74
N TYR A 134 -5.81 17.40 -9.05
CA TYR A 134 -5.03 18.11 -8.04
C TYR A 134 -5.65 19.45 -7.65
N ASP A 135 -6.12 20.23 -8.63
CA ASP A 135 -6.71 21.54 -8.42
C ASP A 135 -8.05 21.45 -7.68
N HIS A 136 -8.80 20.36 -7.90
CA HIS A 136 -10.12 20.14 -7.31
C HIS A 136 -10.09 19.16 -6.11
N LEU A 137 -8.92 18.81 -5.57
CA LEU A 137 -8.83 17.81 -4.50
C LEU A 137 -9.63 18.21 -3.24
N ASP A 138 -9.71 19.51 -2.92
CA ASP A 138 -10.51 20.00 -1.80
C ASP A 138 -12.01 19.79 -2.02
N GLU A 139 -12.50 20.10 -3.22
CA GLU A 139 -13.90 19.93 -3.61
C GLU A 139 -14.27 18.44 -3.60
N ILE A 140 -13.44 17.60 -4.21
CA ILE A 140 -13.59 16.14 -4.21
C ILE A 140 -13.68 15.59 -2.79
N LEU A 141 -12.78 16.01 -1.89
CA LEU A 141 -12.81 15.58 -0.49
C LEU A 141 -14.02 16.14 0.26
N GLY A 142 -14.47 17.35 -0.08
CA GLY A 142 -15.72 17.93 0.40
C GLY A 142 -16.92 17.07 0.05
N ASP A 143 -17.03 16.67 -1.22
CA ASP A 143 -18.11 15.83 -1.73
C ASP A 143 -18.07 14.42 -1.14
N ILE A 144 -16.90 13.82 -0.98
CA ILE A 144 -16.73 12.52 -0.31
C ILE A 144 -17.22 12.61 1.14
N LYS A 145 -16.84 13.68 1.86
CA LYS A 145 -17.29 13.93 3.24
C LYS A 145 -18.80 14.12 3.34
N ALA A 146 -19.40 14.81 2.36
CA ALA A 146 -20.82 15.12 2.34
C ALA A 146 -21.70 13.94 1.91
N SER A 147 -21.26 13.15 0.92
CA SER A 147 -22.02 12.05 0.31
C SER A 147 -22.02 10.77 1.13
N LYS A 148 -20.90 10.47 1.80
CA LYS A 148 -20.76 9.26 2.62
C LYS A 148 -20.16 9.66 3.97
N SER A 149 -21.03 9.77 4.98
CA SER A 149 -20.54 9.69 6.36
C SER A 149 -19.75 8.37 6.48
N PRO A 150 -18.47 8.38 6.91
CA PRO A 150 -17.76 7.13 7.16
C PRO A 150 -18.65 6.27 8.05
N SER A 151 -18.90 5.02 7.65
CA SER A 151 -19.88 4.19 8.36
C SER A 151 -19.57 4.26 9.85
N LYS A 152 -20.58 4.42 10.73
CA LYS A 152 -20.32 4.59 12.18
C LYS A 152 -19.39 3.50 12.73
N ALA A 153 -19.42 2.32 12.13
CA ALA A 153 -18.50 1.22 12.39
C ALA A 153 -17.05 1.51 11.94
N LEU A 154 -16.84 2.09 10.75
CA LEU A 154 -15.53 2.50 10.24
C LEU A 154 -14.95 3.69 11.03
N THR A 155 -15.77 4.68 11.39
CA THR A 155 -15.33 5.82 12.21
C THR A 155 -14.87 5.34 13.58
N LYS A 156 -15.66 4.49 14.24
CA LYS A 156 -15.27 3.85 15.51
C LYS A 156 -14.02 2.99 15.34
N ASP A 157 -13.89 2.25 14.23
CA ASP A 157 -12.72 1.42 13.94
C ASP A 157 -11.45 2.26 13.72
N LEU A 158 -11.57 3.44 13.09
CA LEU A 158 -10.49 4.39 12.84
C LEU A 158 -10.12 5.17 14.10
N GLU A 159 -11.11 5.60 14.89
CA GLU A 159 -10.91 6.22 16.20
C GLU A 159 -10.18 5.26 17.12
N GLN A 160 -10.66 4.03 17.28
CA GLN A 160 -9.98 2.99 18.05
C GLN A 160 -8.55 2.74 17.55
N HIS A 161 -8.34 2.72 16.23
CA HIS A 161 -7.00 2.57 15.66
C HIS A 161 -6.09 3.77 16.00
N ARG A 162 -6.60 4.99 15.86
CA ARG A 162 -5.88 6.23 16.16
C ARG A 162 -5.58 6.36 17.65
N GLU A 163 -6.54 6.03 18.51
CA GLU A 163 -6.40 6.03 19.97
C GLU A 163 -5.30 5.07 20.40
N ILE A 164 -5.30 3.83 19.91
CA ILE A 164 -4.28 2.85 20.26
C ILE A 164 -2.91 3.26 19.73
N VAL A 165 -2.82 3.75 18.49
CA VAL A 165 -1.54 4.26 17.96
C VAL A 165 -1.04 5.45 18.79
N ARG A 166 -1.92 6.38 19.17
CA ARG A 166 -1.56 7.54 19.99
C ARG A 166 -1.08 7.11 21.37
N ALA A 167 -1.84 6.28 22.07
CA ALA A 167 -1.49 5.80 23.40
C ALA A 167 -0.18 5.00 23.41
N LEU A 168 0.05 4.14 22.41
CA LEU A 168 1.33 3.44 22.27
C LEU A 168 2.49 4.41 22.04
N SER A 169 2.29 5.45 21.22
CA SER A 169 3.30 6.48 20.97
C SER A 169 3.61 7.30 22.22
N GLU A 170 2.58 7.70 22.97
CA GLU A 170 2.69 8.45 24.24
C GLU A 170 3.41 7.61 25.31
N ASN A 171 3.20 6.30 25.33
CA ASN A 171 3.92 5.34 26.18
C ASN A 171 5.34 5.02 25.69
N GLY A 172 5.85 5.71 24.66
CA GLY A 172 7.22 5.57 24.19
C GLY A 172 7.49 4.31 23.35
N VAL A 173 6.45 3.60 22.91
CA VAL A 173 6.60 2.44 22.02
C VAL A 173 7.07 2.92 20.65
N LYS A 174 8.17 2.34 20.15
CA LYS A 174 8.78 2.68 18.85
C LYS A 174 8.40 1.70 17.73
N ALA A 175 8.11 0.44 18.08
CA ALA A 175 7.72 -0.58 17.11
C ALA A 175 6.85 -1.67 17.75
N ILE A 176 6.15 -2.42 16.90
CA ILE A 176 5.39 -3.60 17.28
C ILE A 176 5.95 -4.79 16.50
N VAL A 177 6.38 -5.82 17.21
CA VAL A 177 6.72 -7.11 16.63
C VAL A 177 5.46 -7.96 16.58
N VAL A 178 5.08 -8.43 15.40
CA VAL A 178 3.89 -9.27 15.18
C VAL A 178 4.34 -10.59 14.58
N GLU A 179 4.13 -11.70 15.29
CA GLU A 179 4.59 -13.03 14.90
C GLU A 179 6.09 -13.05 14.50
N GLY A 180 6.93 -12.38 15.30
CA GLY A 180 8.39 -12.30 15.10
C GLY A 180 8.84 -11.28 14.04
N LYS A 181 7.92 -10.55 13.39
CA LYS A 181 8.25 -9.55 12.37
C LYS A 181 8.04 -8.12 12.90
N PRO A 182 9.03 -7.22 12.81
CA PRO A 182 8.91 -5.86 13.30
C PRO A 182 8.16 -4.96 12.31
N TYR A 183 7.23 -4.15 12.83
CA TYR A 183 6.43 -3.18 12.10
C TYR A 183 6.46 -1.81 12.79
N SER A 184 6.28 -0.73 12.02
CA SER A 184 5.97 0.59 12.60
C SER A 184 4.63 0.54 13.35
N LEU A 185 4.38 1.45 14.29
CA LEU A 185 3.14 1.48 15.10
C LEU A 185 1.88 1.34 14.26
N VAL A 186 1.67 2.24 13.29
CA VAL A 186 0.49 2.26 12.42
C VAL A 186 0.31 0.92 11.68
N THR A 187 1.39 0.43 11.07
CA THR A 187 1.36 -0.83 10.31
C THR A 187 1.14 -2.03 11.23
N GLY A 188 1.75 -2.01 12.41
CA GLY A 188 1.70 -3.05 13.42
C GLY A 188 0.30 -3.21 13.99
N VAL A 189 -0.33 -2.13 14.45
CA VAL A 189 -1.72 -2.15 14.96
C VAL A 189 -2.67 -2.66 13.87
N ARG A 190 -2.49 -2.23 12.62
CA ARG A 190 -3.29 -2.73 11.49
C ARG A 190 -3.11 -4.23 11.25
N LYS A 191 -1.86 -4.71 11.35
CA LYS A 191 -1.53 -6.12 11.17
C LYS A 191 -2.11 -6.99 12.29
N VAL A 192 -2.00 -6.53 13.54
CA VAL A 192 -2.62 -7.15 14.72
C VAL A 192 -4.12 -7.27 14.54
N LYS A 193 -4.82 -6.17 14.23
CA LYS A 193 -6.27 -6.16 13.97
C LYS A 193 -6.67 -7.18 12.89
N SER A 194 -5.92 -7.22 11.79
CA SER A 194 -6.17 -8.18 10.71
C SER A 194 -5.97 -9.64 11.14
N LEU A 195 -4.97 -9.93 11.95
CA LEU A 195 -4.70 -11.29 12.44
C LEU A 195 -5.68 -11.74 13.52
N LEU A 196 -6.08 -10.84 14.43
CA LEU A 196 -7.12 -11.12 15.43
C LEU A 196 -8.45 -11.51 14.75
N ARG A 197 -8.86 -10.80 13.70
CA ARG A 197 -10.07 -11.16 12.92
C ARG A 197 -9.98 -12.55 12.27
N LYS A 198 -8.77 -13.01 11.94
CA LYS A 198 -8.55 -14.29 11.24
C LYS A 198 -8.32 -15.47 12.18
N LYS A 199 -7.61 -15.25 13.29
CA LYS A 199 -7.08 -16.30 14.17
C LYS A 199 -7.66 -16.24 15.59
N GLY A 200 -8.33 -15.14 15.97
CA GLY A 200 -8.82 -14.88 17.33
C GLY A 200 -7.71 -14.56 18.35
N MET A 201 -6.44 -14.79 18.02
CA MET A 201 -5.29 -14.61 18.90
C MET A 201 -4.04 -14.33 18.07
N VAL A 202 -3.15 -13.47 18.56
CA VAL A 202 -1.89 -13.14 17.88
C VAL A 202 -0.75 -12.92 18.87
N ALA A 203 0.45 -13.39 18.51
CA ALA A 203 1.66 -13.14 19.27
C ALA A 203 2.25 -11.77 18.91
N VAL A 204 2.42 -10.92 19.91
CA VAL A 204 2.91 -9.55 19.77
C VAL A 204 4.03 -9.24 20.76
N GLY A 205 4.85 -8.25 20.42
CA GLY A 205 5.82 -7.63 21.29
C GLY A 205 5.85 -6.13 21.10
N LEU A 206 5.75 -5.38 22.18
CA LEU A 206 5.99 -3.93 22.14
C LEU A 206 7.47 -3.66 22.32
N VAL A 207 8.01 -2.77 21.49
CA VAL A 207 9.41 -2.37 21.54
C VAL A 207 9.48 -0.90 21.95
N TYR A 208 10.13 -0.63 23.08
CA TYR A 208 10.37 0.71 23.59
C TYR A 208 11.70 1.26 23.07
N GLY A 209 12.01 2.52 23.39
CA GLY A 209 13.22 3.19 22.89
C GLY A 209 14.52 2.45 23.22
N ASP A 210 14.62 1.89 24.42
CA ASP A 210 15.74 1.05 24.91
C ASP A 210 15.80 -0.34 24.24
N GLY A 211 14.76 -0.73 23.52
CA GLY A 211 14.66 -2.00 22.79
C GLY A 211 15.04 -1.90 21.32
N VAL A 212 15.41 -0.73 20.78
CA VAL A 212 15.78 -0.55 19.37
C VAL A 212 17.28 -0.36 19.22
N PHE A 213 17.95 -1.27 18.54
CA PHE A 213 19.40 -1.19 18.32
C PHE A 213 19.73 -1.19 16.83
N LYS A 214 20.50 -0.20 16.40
CA LYS A 214 20.91 -0.05 14.99
C LYS A 214 22.36 -0.48 14.84
N GLU A 215 22.63 -1.33 13.86
CA GLU A 215 24.00 -1.76 13.57
C GLU A 215 24.85 -0.57 13.15
N LYS A 216 26.04 -0.45 13.76
CA LYS A 216 27.06 0.50 13.32
C LYS A 216 27.76 -0.04 12.08
N SER A 217 28.03 0.86 11.15
CA SER A 217 28.83 0.58 9.96
C SER A 217 30.04 1.50 9.90
N ILE A 218 31.20 0.95 9.58
CA ILE A 218 32.43 1.71 9.32
C ILE A 218 32.81 1.49 7.85
N GLY A 219 32.87 2.56 7.06
CA GLY A 219 33.17 2.44 5.62
C GLY A 219 32.20 1.54 4.84
N GLY A 220 30.94 1.41 5.29
CA GLY A 220 29.94 0.52 4.69
C GLY A 220 30.02 -0.95 5.11
N LEU A 221 30.99 -1.33 5.94
CA LEU A 221 31.12 -2.68 6.48
C LEU A 221 30.35 -2.82 7.80
N SER A 222 29.64 -3.94 7.95
CA SER A 222 28.97 -4.34 9.20
C SER A 222 30.02 -4.59 10.29
N THR A 223 29.84 -3.94 11.44
CA THR A 223 30.76 -4.08 12.58
C THR A 223 30.33 -5.18 13.56
N GLY A 224 29.11 -5.69 13.45
CA GLY A 224 28.50 -6.56 14.48
C GLY A 224 28.19 -5.84 15.80
N ILE A 225 28.46 -4.54 15.89
CA ILE A 225 28.16 -3.67 17.03
C ILE A 225 26.83 -2.97 16.76
N PHE A 226 25.97 -2.94 17.77
CA PHE A 226 24.64 -2.35 17.71
C PHE A 226 24.53 -1.21 18.72
N HIS A 227 24.09 -0.05 18.24
CA HIS A 227 23.93 1.16 19.03
C HIS A 227 22.48 1.37 19.45
N ASN A 228 22.26 1.67 20.72
CA ASN A 228 21.01 2.18 21.26
C ASN A 228 21.24 3.54 21.92
N GLU A 229 20.28 4.46 21.77
CA GLU A 229 20.43 5.85 22.25
C GLU A 229 20.46 5.98 23.80
N TYR A 230 19.93 5.00 24.54
CA TYR A 230 19.88 5.00 26.01
C TYR A 230 20.99 4.15 26.64
N ILE A 231 21.47 3.14 25.93
CA ILE A 231 22.39 2.11 26.47
C ILE A 231 23.80 2.25 25.88
N GLY A 232 23.93 2.80 24.68
CA GLY A 232 25.19 2.88 23.95
C GLY A 232 25.43 1.67 23.04
N ASP A 233 26.70 1.38 22.79
CA ASP A 233 27.13 0.32 21.88
C ASP A 233 27.19 -1.03 22.60
N VAL A 234 26.58 -2.05 21.99
CA VAL A 234 26.55 -3.42 22.51
C VAL A 234 26.70 -4.43 21.38
N THR A 235 27.21 -5.60 21.72
CA THR A 235 27.29 -6.75 20.82
C THR A 235 25.99 -7.54 20.79
N LEU A 236 25.80 -8.37 19.76
CA LEU A 236 24.64 -9.27 19.68
C LEU A 236 24.59 -10.26 20.86
N SER A 237 25.75 -10.73 21.35
CA SER A 237 25.85 -11.62 22.52
C SER A 237 25.35 -10.94 23.81
N GLU A 238 25.69 -9.66 24.01
CA GLU A 238 25.23 -8.88 25.17
C GLU A 238 23.75 -8.52 25.10
N ILE A 239 23.19 -8.44 23.90
CA ILE A 239 21.75 -8.29 23.70
C ILE A 239 21.04 -9.63 24.02
N ALA A 240 21.57 -10.75 23.52
CA ALA A 240 20.99 -12.08 23.70
C ALA A 240 20.98 -12.54 25.16
N SER A 241 21.94 -12.10 25.98
CA SER A 241 21.98 -12.42 27.41
C SER A 241 20.87 -11.74 28.23
N ARG A 242 20.14 -10.78 27.67
CA ARG A 242 19.06 -10.04 28.36
C ARG A 242 17.76 -10.83 28.51
N GLY A 243 17.71 -12.08 28.04
CA GLY A 243 16.56 -12.96 28.19
C GLY A 243 15.28 -12.48 27.50
N MET A 244 15.41 -11.53 26.57
CA MET A 244 14.31 -11.00 25.75
C MET A 244 14.33 -11.60 24.36
N GLU A 245 13.17 -11.60 23.70
CA GLU A 245 13.05 -12.04 22.31
C GLU A 245 13.65 -10.97 21.39
N ILE A 246 14.25 -11.42 20.28
CA ILE A 246 14.93 -10.55 19.32
C ILE A 246 14.29 -10.72 17.95
N ALA A 247 13.83 -9.61 17.37
CA ALA A 247 13.44 -9.53 15.98
C ALA A 247 14.47 -8.72 15.19
N LEU A 248 14.88 -9.23 14.03
CA LEU A 248 15.84 -8.58 13.14
C LEU A 248 15.12 -8.01 11.92
N LYS A 249 15.46 -6.77 11.55
CA LYS A 249 15.09 -6.16 10.28
C LYS A 249 16.33 -5.75 9.53
N THR A 250 16.45 -6.20 8.28
CA THR A 250 17.48 -5.74 7.35
C THR A 250 16.86 -4.73 6.39
N SER A 251 17.44 -3.54 6.30
CA SER A 251 17.06 -2.53 5.32
C SER A 251 17.62 -2.86 3.93
N ARG A 252 17.18 -2.12 2.90
CA ARG A 252 17.61 -2.33 1.51
C ARG A 252 19.11 -2.11 1.29
N ASP A 253 19.71 -1.22 2.08
CA ASP A 253 21.14 -0.93 2.13
C ASP A 253 21.93 -1.89 3.03
N GLY A 254 21.31 -2.99 3.47
CA GLY A 254 21.98 -4.06 4.22
C GLY A 254 22.15 -3.79 5.71
N LYS A 255 21.77 -2.60 6.21
CA LYS A 255 21.86 -2.27 7.64
C LYS A 255 20.86 -3.07 8.46
N LYS A 256 21.32 -3.58 9.60
CA LYS A 256 20.49 -4.34 10.53
C LYS A 256 19.94 -3.46 11.64
N THR A 257 18.68 -3.69 12.01
CA THR A 257 18.06 -3.16 13.21
C THR A 257 17.51 -4.31 14.03
N LEU A 258 17.91 -4.38 15.30
CA LEU A 258 17.41 -5.33 16.27
C LEU A 258 16.32 -4.68 17.11
N TYR A 259 15.29 -5.46 17.38
CA TYR A 259 14.16 -5.10 18.22
C TYR A 259 14.08 -6.11 19.35
N LEU A 260 14.36 -5.67 20.58
CA LEU A 260 14.18 -6.47 21.78
C LEU A 260 12.75 -6.27 22.29
N TYR A 261 12.08 -7.36 22.62
CA TYR A 261 10.70 -7.31 23.10
C TYR A 261 10.38 -8.48 24.02
N ARG A 262 9.28 -8.33 24.75
CA ARG A 262 8.64 -9.43 25.46
C ARG A 262 7.45 -9.93 24.65
N LYS A 263 7.49 -11.20 24.27
CA LYS A 263 6.39 -11.83 23.54
C LYS A 263 5.20 -12.05 24.47
N ARG A 264 4.03 -11.59 24.06
CA ARG A 264 2.75 -11.89 24.70
C ARG A 264 1.72 -12.29 23.65
N TRP A 265 0.74 -13.09 24.05
CA TRP A 265 -0.42 -13.40 23.23
C TRP A 265 -1.55 -12.46 23.62
N ILE A 266 -2.19 -11.86 22.62
CA ILE A 266 -3.36 -10.99 22.83
C ILE A 266 -4.56 -11.52 22.06
N LYS A 267 -5.76 -11.25 22.58
CA LYS A 267 -7.05 -11.64 21.97
C LYS A 267 -7.87 -10.44 21.48
N SER A 268 -7.52 -9.24 21.93
CA SER A 268 -8.14 -7.98 21.53
C SER A 268 -7.08 -6.94 21.18
N LEU A 269 -7.50 -5.83 20.54
CA LEU A 269 -6.57 -4.76 20.16
C LEU A 269 -6.21 -3.90 21.38
N GLU A 270 -7.16 -3.79 22.32
CA GLU A 270 -7.08 -3.06 23.58
C GLU A 270 -6.01 -3.62 24.51
N GLU A 271 -5.76 -4.94 24.46
CA GLU A 271 -4.65 -5.60 25.17
C GLU A 271 -3.25 -5.16 24.69
N LEU A 272 -3.16 -4.30 23.67
CA LEU A 272 -1.91 -3.60 23.34
C LEU A 272 -1.58 -2.48 24.32
N LEU A 273 -2.57 -1.88 24.98
CA LEU A 273 -2.37 -0.87 26.02
C LEU A 273 -1.92 -1.53 27.33
#